data_AF-A0AAX3IDM5-F1
#
_entry.id   AF-A0AAX3IDM5-F1
#
_cell.length_a   1.000
_cell.length_b   1.000
_cell.length_c   1.000
_cell.angle_alpha   90.00
_cell.angle_beta   90.00
_cell.angle_gamma   90.00
#
_symmetry.space_group_name_H-M   'P 1'
#
loop_
_entity.id
_entity.type
_entity.pdbx_description
1 polymer ?
#
loop_
_entity_poly.entity_id
_entity_poly.type
_entity_poly.pdbx_seq_one_letter_code
_entity_poly.pdbx_strand_id
1 'polypeptide(L)'
;MIKTYVELGMGIGIVAEMAYSAEQDKSIICLEQENLIPPNIASIAVRHGTFLRGYAIAFIQTLIPDLSSEAIRTAVEGSSDMTCLPCVTQPN
;
A
#
# COMPACT_ATOMS: atom_id res chain seq x y z
N MET A 1 11.58 10.03 9.97
CA MET A 1 11.54 10.81 11.22
C MET A 1 11.47 9.95 12.48
N ILE A 2 10.62 8.92 12.58
CA ILE A 2 10.55 8.07 13.79
C ILE A 2 11.88 7.36 14.12
N LYS A 3 12.60 6.85 13.11
CA LYS A 3 13.88 6.13 13.30
C LYS A 3 14.94 6.97 14.00
N THR A 4 14.99 8.26 13.71
CA THR A 4 15.95 9.20 14.30
C THR A 4 15.84 9.24 15.83
N TYR A 5 14.62 9.09 16.38
CA TYR A 5 14.42 9.04 17.83
C TYR A 5 14.85 7.71 18.44
N VAL A 6 14.69 6.61 17.70
CA VAL A 6 15.14 5.27 18.11
C VAL A 6 16.67 5.21 18.14
N GLU A 7 17.33 5.79 17.14
CA GLU A 7 18.79 5.92 17.07
C GLU A 7 19.38 6.71 18.25
N LEU A 8 18.65 7.74 18.71
CA LEU A 8 19.02 8.54 19.88
C LEU A 8 18.71 7.83 21.22
N GLY A 9 18.23 6.58 21.19
CA GLY A 9 17.97 5.78 22.38
C GLY A 9 16.70 6.17 23.13
N MET A 10 15.76 6.86 22.50
CA MET A 10 14.52 7.32 23.16
C MET A 10 13.45 6.23 23.28
N GLY A 11 13.67 5.05 22.72
CA GLY A 11 12.78 3.90 22.88
C GLY A 11 12.69 3.02 21.64
N ILE A 12 11.57 2.32 21.51
CA ILE A 12 11.26 1.39 20.41
C ILE A 12 10.33 2.09 19.41
N GLY A 13 10.68 2.04 18.12
CA GLY A 13 9.83 2.57 17.04
C GLY A 13 9.14 1.45 16.28
N ILE A 14 7.83 1.59 16.08
CA ILE A 14 7.04 0.68 15.24
C ILE A 14 6.90 1.35 13.86
N VAL A 15 7.33 0.64 12.81
CA VAL A 15 7.31 1.14 11.43
C VAL A 15 6.80 0.08 10.48
N ALA A 16 6.29 0.50 9.32
CA ALA A 16 5.99 -0.41 8.23
C ALA A 16 7.30 -1.00 7.67
N GLU A 17 7.25 -2.24 7.18
CA GLU A 17 8.41 -2.95 6.64
C GLU A 17 9.13 -2.14 5.55
N MET A 18 8.36 -1.55 4.62
CA MET A 18 8.88 -0.68 3.56
C MET A 18 9.67 0.54 4.05
N ALA A 19 9.49 0.93 5.31
CA ALA A 19 10.17 2.06 5.89
C ALA A 19 11.55 1.68 6.42
N TYR A 20 11.90 0.41 6.61
CA TYR A 20 13.21 -0.03 7.11
C TYR A 20 14.14 -0.47 5.97
N SER A 21 15.43 -0.12 6.04
CA SER A 21 16.45 -0.54 5.06
C SER A 21 17.74 -0.88 5.79
N ALA A 22 18.18 -2.15 5.70
CA ALA A 22 19.40 -2.63 6.34
C ALA A 22 20.67 -1.90 5.87
N GLU A 23 20.66 -1.32 4.67
CA GLU A 23 21.79 -0.55 4.14
C GLU A 23 21.93 0.83 4.78
N GLN A 24 20.80 1.47 5.09
CA GLN A 24 20.74 2.84 5.60
C GLN A 24 20.66 2.87 7.14
N ASP A 25 19.97 1.91 7.74
CA ASP A 25 19.60 1.90 9.16
C ASP A 25 20.53 0.99 10.00
N LYS A 26 21.86 1.18 9.90
CA LYS A 26 22.86 0.29 10.53
C LYS A 26 22.92 0.36 12.06
N SER A 27 22.38 1.44 12.62
CA SER A 27 22.36 1.80 14.04
C SER A 27 21.21 1.16 14.81
N ILE A 28 20.22 0.61 14.11
CA ILE A 28 19.00 0.02 14.70
C ILE A 28 18.81 -1.41 14.19
N ILE A 29 18.18 -2.23 15.01
CA ILE A 29 17.87 -3.63 14.67
C ILE A 29 16.36 -3.73 14.46
N CYS A 30 15.94 -4.28 13.33
CA CYS A 30 14.53 -4.60 13.09
C CYS A 30 14.17 -5.94 13.75
N LEU A 31 13.02 -5.99 14.43
CA LEU A 31 12.43 -7.21 14.97
C LEU A 31 11.13 -7.47 14.22
N GLU A 32 11.10 -8.56 13.46
CA GLU A 32 9.90 -8.96 12.73
C GLU A 32 8.84 -9.49 13.71
N GLN A 33 7.60 -9.03 13.51
CA GLN A 33 6.43 -9.39 14.31
C GLN A 33 5.23 -9.60 13.39
N GLU A 34 5.18 -10.77 12.77
CA GLU A 34 4.21 -11.12 11.71
C GLU A 34 2.74 -11.15 12.20
N ASN A 35 2.51 -11.31 13.49
CA ASN A 35 1.16 -11.57 14.04
C ASN A 35 0.70 -10.56 15.10
N LEU A 36 1.49 -9.50 15.35
CA LEU A 36 1.14 -8.53 16.39
C LEU A 36 0.18 -7.45 15.87
N ILE A 37 0.26 -7.12 14.58
CA ILE A 37 -0.51 -6.04 13.95
C ILE A 37 -1.11 -6.58 12.64
N PRO A 38 -2.42 -6.41 12.40
CA PRO A 38 -3.03 -6.82 11.14
C PRO A 38 -2.40 -6.05 9.95
N PRO A 39 -2.37 -6.64 8.75
CA PRO A 39 -1.78 -6.00 7.58
C PRO A 39 -2.49 -4.69 7.26
N ASN A 40 -1.71 -3.65 6.97
CA ASN A 40 -2.25 -2.35 6.55
C ASN A 40 -2.44 -2.36 5.04
N ILE A 41 -3.68 -2.16 4.57
CA ILE A 41 -4.03 -2.16 3.15
C ILE A 41 -4.14 -0.72 2.65
N ALA A 42 -3.16 -0.29 1.86
CA ALA A 42 -3.25 0.96 1.11
C ALA A 42 -4.25 0.79 -0.05
N SER A 43 -5.27 1.64 -0.10
CA SER A 43 -6.34 1.58 -1.10
C SER A 43 -6.38 2.83 -1.95
N ILE A 44 -6.69 2.67 -3.25
CA ILE A 44 -6.92 3.79 -4.18
C ILE A 44 -8.42 3.95 -4.37
N ALA A 45 -8.94 5.13 -4.05
CA ALA A 45 -10.35 5.46 -4.27
C ALA A 45 -10.53 6.29 -5.53
N VAL A 46 -11.51 5.91 -6.34
CA VAL A 46 -11.89 6.61 -7.56
C VAL A 46 -13.37 6.96 -7.50
N ARG A 47 -13.72 8.18 -7.91
CA ARG A 47 -15.11 8.63 -7.92
C ARG A 47 -15.89 7.94 -9.03
N HIS A 48 -16.95 7.23 -8.63
CA HIS A 48 -17.93 6.62 -9.54
C HIS A 48 -18.52 7.64 -10.53
N GLY A 49 -18.71 7.22 -11.78
CA GLY A 49 -19.28 8.07 -12.83
C GLY A 49 -18.34 9.16 -13.37
N THR A 50 -17.07 9.16 -12.95
CA THR A 50 -16.07 10.08 -13.51
C THR A 50 -15.34 9.39 -14.66
N PHE A 51 -15.17 10.09 -15.78
CA PHE A 51 -14.39 9.55 -16.89
C PHE A 51 -12.90 9.48 -16.52
N LEU A 52 -12.38 8.25 -16.34
CA LEU A 52 -10.96 8.03 -16.09
C LEU A 52 -10.15 8.23 -17.38
N ARG A 53 -9.29 9.25 -17.39
CA ARG A 53 -8.38 9.51 -18.50
C ARG A 53 -7.30 8.44 -18.57
N GLY A 54 -6.72 8.24 -19.76
CA GLY A 54 -5.69 7.22 -19.99
C GLY A 54 -4.49 7.31 -19.04
N TYR A 55 -4.05 8.51 -18.66
CA TYR A 55 -2.96 8.67 -17.68
C TYR A 55 -3.33 8.18 -16.27
N ALA A 56 -4.60 8.28 -15.88
CA ALA A 56 -5.06 7.83 -14.56
C ALA A 56 -5.10 6.29 -14.51
N ILE A 57 -5.52 5.67 -15.62
CA ILE A 57 -5.45 4.20 -15.78
C ILE A 57 -3.98 3.75 -15.73
N ALA A 58 -3.10 4.41 -16.49
CA ALA A 58 -1.67 4.09 -16.47
C ALA A 58 -1.05 4.28 -15.07
N PHE A 59 -1.45 5.30 -14.32
CA PHE A 59 -0.99 5.51 -12.94
C PHE A 59 -1.41 4.37 -12.01
N ILE A 60 -2.67 3.93 -12.09
CA ILE A 60 -3.17 2.80 -11.30
C ILE A 60 -2.40 1.51 -11.64
N GLN A 61 -2.10 1.29 -12.92
CA GLN A 61 -1.33 0.13 -13.37
C GLN A 61 0.12 0.13 -12.89
N THR A 62 0.75 1.31 -12.75
CA THR A 62 2.08 1.42 -12.14
C THR A 62 2.07 1.01 -10.67
N LEU A 63 0.95 1.23 -9.97
CA LEU A 63 0.80 0.88 -8.55
C LEU A 63 0.35 -0.57 -8.35
N ILE A 64 -0.47 -1.11 -9.25
CA ILE A 64 -1.02 -2.47 -9.17
C ILE A 64 -0.88 -3.11 -10.56
N PRO A 65 0.25 -3.78 -10.86
CA PRO A 65 0.55 -4.30 -12.19
C PRO A 65 -0.41 -5.42 -12.63
N ASP A 66 -0.97 -6.16 -11.68
CA ASP A 66 -1.92 -7.25 -11.95
C ASP A 66 -3.34 -6.75 -12.30
N LEU A 67 -3.58 -5.43 -12.24
CA LEU A 67 -4.90 -4.87 -12.50
C LEU A 67 -5.06 -4.44 -13.97
N SER A 68 -5.98 -5.09 -14.68
CA SER A 68 -6.23 -4.82 -16.09
C SER A 68 -6.99 -3.49 -16.30
N SER A 69 -6.69 -2.79 -17.41
CA SER A 69 -7.38 -1.55 -17.79
C SER A 69 -8.89 -1.74 -17.92
N GLU A 70 -9.32 -2.92 -18.36
CA GLU A 70 -10.74 -3.27 -18.54
C GLU A 70 -11.44 -3.42 -17.19
N ALA A 71 -10.79 -4.07 -16.21
CA ALA A 71 -11.30 -4.18 -14.85
C ALA A 71 -11.47 -2.80 -14.20
N ILE A 72 -10.51 -1.89 -14.39
CA ILE A 72 -10.58 -0.51 -13.86
C ILE A 72 -11.77 0.24 -14.48
N ARG A 73 -11.95 0.16 -15.80
CA ARG A 73 -13.07 0.84 -16.49
C ARG A 73 -14.41 0.29 -16.01
N THR A 74 -14.52 -1.04 -15.92
CA THR A 74 -15.74 -1.71 -15.46
C THR A 74 -16.09 -1.31 -14.03
N ALA A 75 -15.10 -1.21 -13.14
CA ALA A 75 -15.31 -0.79 -11.75
C ALA A 75 -15.72 0.69 -11.60
N VAL A 76 -15.27 1.56 -12.51
CA VAL A 76 -15.63 2.99 -12.51
C VAL A 76 -17.01 3.24 -13.11
N GLU A 77 -17.42 2.42 -14.07
CA GLU A 77 -18.71 2.51 -14.78
C GLU A 77 -19.84 1.74 -14.06
N GLY A 78 -19.52 0.64 -13.37
CA GLY A 78 -20.47 -0.22 -12.66
C GLY A 78 -21.11 0.47 -11.45
N SER A 79 -22.42 0.74 -11.52
CA SER A 79 -23.20 1.25 -10.39
C SER A 79 -23.28 0.20 -9.28
N SER A 80 -22.92 0.61 -8.06
CA SER A 80 -23.36 0.00 -6.80
C SER A 80 -23.07 -1.49 -6.65
N ASP A 81 -21.80 -1.83 -6.50
CA ASP A 81 -21.43 -2.79 -5.46
C ASP A 81 -20.09 -2.34 -4.88
N MET A 82 -20.03 -2.15 -3.57
CA MET A 82 -18.80 -1.79 -2.85
C MET A 82 -17.90 -3.01 -2.75
N THR A 83 -17.65 -3.69 -3.87
CA THR A 83 -16.59 -4.67 -3.97
C THR A 83 -15.33 -3.85 -4.08
N CYS A 84 -14.65 -3.67 -2.95
CA CYS A 84 -13.20 -3.53 -2.97
C CYS A 84 -12.72 -4.57 -3.98
N LEU A 85 -12.20 -4.12 -5.14
CA LEU A 85 -11.51 -5.03 -6.05
C LEU A 85 -10.53 -5.79 -5.16
N PRO A 86 -10.54 -7.14 -5.16
CA PRO A 86 -9.65 -7.89 -4.31
C PRO A 86 -8.24 -7.59 -4.81
N CYS A 87 -7.61 -6.57 -4.24
CA CYS A 87 -6.20 -6.34 -4.39
C CYS A 87 -5.58 -7.50 -3.64
N VAL A 88 -5.17 -8.49 -4.42
CA VAL A 88 -4.43 -9.68 -4.08
C VAL A 88 -3.79 -9.53 -2.69
N THR A 89 -4.44 -10.08 -1.67
CA THR A 89 -3.72 -10.48 -0.47
C THR A 89 -2.84 -11.64 -0.90
N GLN A 90 -1.67 -11.33 -1.45
CA GLN A 90 -0.56 -12.28 -1.43
C GLN A 90 -0.13 -12.34 0.02
N PRO A 91 -0.34 -13.48 0.72
CA PRO A 91 0.38 -13.69 1.95
C PRO A 91 1.86 -13.77 1.58
N ASN A 92 2.70 -13.16 2.41
CA ASN A 92 4.07 -13.64 2.59
C ASN A 92 4.00 -15.14 2.96
#